data_AF-A0A7R9A486-F1
#
_entry.id   AF-A0A7R9A486-F1
#
_cell.length_a   1.000
_cell.length_b   1.000
_cell.length_c   1.000
_cell.angle_alpha   90.00
_cell.angle_beta   90.00
_cell.angle_gamma   90.00
#
_symmetry.space_group_name_H-M   'P 1'
#
loop_
_entity.id
_entity.type
_entity.pdbx_description
1 polymer ?
#
loop_
_entity_poly.entity_id
_entity_poly.type
_entity_poly.pdbx_seq_one_letter_code
_entity_poly.pdbx_strand_id
1 'polypeptide(L)'
;MRVLGVQVVAFFFLQGIPWGQFQEFFTDPLCPQDACFIPDCNCPSSYPPDGLPVDRTPQFIVLSFDDAVTDVTYPLYKELLFQDGTPSKLNPNGCGIGTTFFLSHEFSNYQHVHDLHLRGYEIASHSISHRTPVTHWEDLPAADVALEMDGLRQIVAKFANFNGSYIKGARVPFLQTSGDEYYQALVENNFIYDASRPTRTLMDQGLWPFTYEVDYSESEFLDCQIEPCAKGPFPKFWQVPIVDLVDTNGTECAMLDQCDNRPETYDQAIELLRNNFRRMYEESAGRSPLGLYTHASWFLGEWTHNFAALNDFLDEVLTNYDDVWVVSVGELIKWMQEPLPNDIMTSLDCDDPPPATDCAGLFCGPYFLDGEERNFVSCVACPREYPWVGNPDGQ
;
A
#
# COMPACT_ATOMS: atom_id res chain seq x y z
N MET A 1 -27.99 26.92 -39.39
CA MET A 1 -26.78 27.58 -38.87
C MET A 1 -26.05 26.57 -38.00
N ARG A 2 -24.74 26.45 -38.27
CA ARG A 2 -23.73 25.48 -37.81
C ARG A 2 -24.04 24.59 -36.59
N VAL A 3 -24.03 23.28 -36.86
CA VAL A 3 -23.68 22.21 -35.92
C VAL A 3 -22.18 21.93 -36.13
N LEU A 4 -21.37 22.09 -35.09
CA LEU A 4 -20.02 21.54 -34.94
C LEU A 4 -20.22 20.14 -34.31
N GLY A 5 -19.64 19.02 -34.71
CA GLY A 5 -18.40 18.77 -35.44
C GLY A 5 -17.57 17.77 -34.63
N VAL A 6 -18.11 16.56 -34.38
CA VAL A 6 -17.36 15.45 -33.76
C VAL A 6 -16.59 14.74 -34.87
N GLN A 7 -15.26 14.80 -34.84
CA GLN A 7 -14.40 14.00 -35.72
C GLN A 7 -14.28 12.59 -35.16
N VAL A 8 -15.07 11.67 -35.70
CA VAL A 8 -14.84 10.24 -35.59
C VAL A 8 -13.82 9.87 -36.66
N VAL A 9 -12.60 9.49 -36.26
CA VAL A 9 -11.61 8.94 -37.17
C VAL A 9 -11.99 7.48 -37.45
N ALA A 10 -12.60 7.24 -38.61
CA ALA A 10 -12.91 5.91 -39.09
C ALA A 10 -11.65 5.24 -39.65
N PHE A 11 -11.17 4.17 -39.01
CA PHE A 11 -10.15 3.30 -39.58
C PHE A 11 -10.79 2.32 -40.58
N PHE A 12 -10.19 2.26 -41.78
CA PHE A 12 -10.55 1.30 -42.83
C PHE A 12 -10.16 -0.12 -42.43
N PHE A 13 -11.10 -1.07 -42.57
CA PHE A 13 -10.85 -2.50 -42.43
C PHE A 13 -9.90 -3.01 -43.52
N LEU A 14 -8.67 -3.38 -43.13
CA LEU A 14 -7.84 -4.33 -43.87
C LEU A 14 -7.89 -5.68 -43.14
N GLN A 15 -8.34 -6.69 -43.87
CA GLN A 15 -8.53 -8.06 -43.38
C GLN A 15 -7.19 -8.74 -43.09
N GLY A 16 -7.10 -9.47 -41.97
CA GLY A 16 -6.15 -10.58 -41.81
C GLY A 16 -5.08 -10.49 -40.71
N ILE A 17 -5.35 -9.83 -39.57
CA ILE A 17 -4.50 -9.94 -38.37
C ILE A 17 -5.24 -10.84 -37.36
N PRO A 18 -4.59 -11.87 -36.77
CA PRO A 18 -5.22 -12.68 -35.74
C PRO A 18 -5.64 -11.78 -34.56
N TRP A 19 -6.78 -12.09 -33.95
CA TRP A 19 -7.30 -11.40 -32.77
C TRP A 19 -6.33 -11.57 -31.59
N GLY A 20 -5.27 -10.76 -31.54
CA GLY A 20 -4.66 -10.36 -30.27
C GLY A 20 -5.62 -9.36 -29.64
N GLN A 21 -6.02 -9.61 -28.38
CA GLN A 21 -6.79 -8.65 -27.60
C GLN A 21 -6.05 -7.31 -27.62
N PHE A 22 -6.59 -6.33 -28.34
CA PHE A 22 -6.25 -4.94 -28.05
C PHE A 22 -6.90 -4.66 -26.71
N GLN A 23 -6.12 -4.70 -25.64
CA GLN A 23 -6.58 -4.23 -24.35
C GLN A 23 -6.80 -2.72 -24.47
N GLU A 24 -8.05 -2.31 -24.42
CA GLU A 24 -8.39 -0.90 -24.38
C GLU A 24 -7.84 -0.35 -23.06
N PHE A 25 -7.01 0.69 -23.17
CA PHE A 25 -6.62 1.48 -22.02
C PHE A 25 -7.75 2.45 -21.67
N PHE A 26 -7.81 2.85 -20.41
CA PHE A 26 -8.86 3.71 -19.89
C PHE A 26 -8.25 4.85 -19.10
N THR A 27 -8.92 6.00 -19.16
CA THR A 27 -8.70 7.12 -18.24
C THR A 27 -10.06 7.68 -17.90
N ASP A 28 -10.31 7.96 -16.63
CA ASP A 28 -11.59 8.48 -16.17
C ASP A 28 -11.90 9.84 -16.84
N PRO A 29 -13.02 9.97 -17.57
CA PRO A 29 -13.40 11.19 -18.27
C PRO A 29 -13.84 12.34 -17.34
N LEU A 30 -14.13 12.07 -16.06
CA LEU A 30 -14.39 13.10 -15.06
C LEU A 30 -13.10 13.87 -14.70
N CYS A 31 -11.94 13.21 -14.80
CA CYS A 31 -10.68 13.85 -14.49
C CYS A 31 -10.33 14.93 -15.53
N PRO A 32 -9.93 16.15 -15.09
CA PRO A 32 -9.60 17.24 -15.99
C PRO A 32 -8.22 17.01 -16.63
N GLN A 33 -8.20 16.30 -17.76
CA GLN A 33 -6.98 15.90 -18.48
C GLN A 33 -6.05 17.06 -18.88
N ASP A 34 -6.57 18.28 -18.98
CA ASP A 34 -5.82 19.49 -19.33
C ASP A 34 -5.38 20.32 -18.11
N ALA A 35 -5.68 19.86 -16.89
CA ALA A 35 -5.31 20.51 -15.64
C ALA A 35 -4.68 19.57 -14.60
N CYS A 36 -4.83 18.26 -14.76
CA CYS A 36 -4.22 17.24 -13.92
C CYS A 36 -2.86 16.82 -14.46
N PHE A 37 -1.78 17.21 -13.76
CA PHE A 37 -0.42 16.84 -14.13
C PHE A 37 0.42 16.49 -12.91
N ILE A 38 1.35 15.55 -13.09
CA ILE A 38 2.39 15.24 -12.12
C ILE A 38 3.26 16.48 -11.84
N PRO A 39 3.83 16.63 -10.63
CA PRO A 39 3.80 15.69 -9.50
C PRO A 39 2.53 15.78 -8.64
N ASP A 40 1.69 16.77 -8.89
CA ASP A 40 0.57 17.11 -7.99
C ASP A 40 -0.70 16.31 -8.28
N CYS A 41 -0.85 15.75 -9.50
CA CYS A 41 -2.04 15.02 -9.90
C CYS A 41 -1.75 13.86 -10.86
N ASN A 42 -2.51 12.77 -10.69
CA ASN A 42 -2.66 11.73 -11.71
C ASN A 42 -4.13 11.29 -11.79
N CYS A 43 -4.67 11.15 -13.01
CA CYS A 43 -6.04 10.69 -13.22
C CYS A 43 -6.16 9.18 -12.97
N PRO A 44 -7.33 8.68 -12.50
CA PRO A 44 -7.62 7.26 -12.50
C PRO A 44 -7.49 6.71 -13.92
N SER A 45 -6.54 5.79 -14.12
CA SER A 45 -6.12 5.36 -15.45
C SER A 45 -5.46 3.99 -15.41
N SER A 46 -5.60 3.24 -16.51
CA SER A 46 -4.79 2.06 -16.78
C SER A 46 -3.55 2.37 -17.61
N TYR A 47 -3.39 3.61 -18.11
CA TYR A 47 -2.15 4.03 -18.75
C TYR A 47 -1.02 4.24 -17.73
N PRO A 48 0.21 3.84 -18.07
CA PRO A 48 1.39 4.28 -17.32
C PRO A 48 1.41 5.81 -17.14
N PRO A 49 1.78 6.31 -15.95
CA PRO A 49 1.90 7.74 -15.69
C PRO A 49 2.84 8.45 -16.67
N ASP A 50 2.59 9.74 -16.88
CA ASP A 50 3.32 10.62 -17.81
C ASP A 50 3.39 10.13 -19.28
N GLY A 51 2.53 9.17 -19.65
CA GLY A 51 2.52 8.60 -20.99
C GLY A 51 3.76 7.74 -21.29
N LEU A 52 4.38 7.16 -20.27
CA LEU A 52 5.47 6.22 -20.44
C LEU A 52 5.04 5.04 -21.35
N PRO A 53 5.87 4.63 -22.32
CA PRO A 53 5.64 3.39 -23.05
C PRO A 53 5.64 2.20 -22.10
N VAL A 54 4.70 1.26 -22.28
CA VAL A 54 4.55 0.08 -21.40
C VAL A 54 5.84 -0.74 -21.34
N ASP A 55 6.54 -0.91 -22.45
CA ASP A 55 7.81 -1.63 -22.56
C ASP A 55 8.99 -0.94 -21.84
N ARG A 56 8.82 0.32 -21.42
CA ARG A 56 9.78 1.06 -20.59
C ARG A 56 9.27 1.31 -19.17
N THR A 57 8.04 0.90 -18.87
CA THR A 57 7.42 1.08 -17.57
C THR A 57 7.86 -0.06 -16.65
N PRO A 58 8.47 0.23 -15.49
CA PRO A 58 8.80 -0.81 -14.50
C PRO A 58 7.51 -1.48 -14.00
N GLN A 59 7.57 -2.78 -13.73
CA GLN A 59 6.53 -3.46 -12.98
C GLN A 59 6.81 -3.33 -11.49
N PHE A 60 5.91 -2.68 -10.75
CA PHE A 60 6.00 -2.61 -9.30
C PHE A 60 5.28 -3.79 -8.64
N ILE A 61 5.90 -4.35 -7.61
CA ILE A 61 5.28 -5.20 -6.61
C ILE A 61 5.29 -4.41 -5.30
N VAL A 62 4.12 -4.15 -4.74
CA VAL A 62 3.96 -3.35 -3.52
C VAL A 62 3.67 -4.29 -2.37
N LEU A 63 4.67 -4.56 -1.54
CA LEU A 63 4.56 -5.47 -0.40
C LEU A 63 4.20 -4.70 0.86
N SER A 64 3.13 -5.10 1.55
CA SER A 64 2.81 -4.56 2.87
C SER A 64 2.40 -5.60 3.90
N PHE A 65 2.66 -5.27 5.16
CA PHE A 65 2.19 -6.00 6.33
C PHE A 65 1.36 -5.08 7.22
N ASP A 66 0.17 -5.53 7.57
CA ASP A 66 -0.74 -4.79 8.44
C ASP A 66 -0.66 -5.32 9.88
N ASP A 67 -1.14 -4.53 10.83
CA ASP A 67 -1.16 -4.76 12.28
C ASP A 67 0.18 -4.61 13.03
N ALA A 68 0.20 -5.10 14.27
CA ALA A 68 1.25 -4.90 15.23
C ALA A 68 2.56 -5.63 14.85
N VAL A 69 3.68 -4.93 14.99
CA VAL A 69 5.01 -5.55 14.94
C VAL A 69 5.35 -6.04 16.35
N THR A 70 5.46 -7.35 16.51
CA THR A 70 5.64 -8.02 17.81
C THR A 70 6.92 -8.85 17.84
N ASP A 71 7.28 -9.38 19.01
CA ASP A 71 8.38 -10.35 19.15
C ASP A 71 8.14 -11.65 18.37
N VAL A 72 6.89 -11.94 17.99
CA VAL A 72 6.51 -13.13 17.20
C VAL A 72 6.66 -12.86 15.71
N THR A 73 6.27 -11.68 15.25
CA THR A 73 6.22 -11.34 13.81
C THR A 73 7.55 -10.80 13.29
N TYR A 74 8.29 -10.06 14.11
CA TYR A 74 9.55 -9.46 13.73
C TYR A 74 10.61 -10.45 13.18
N PRO A 75 10.81 -11.66 13.74
CA PRO A 75 11.72 -12.64 13.16
C PRO A 75 11.40 -13.03 11.71
N LEU A 76 10.11 -13.10 11.34
CA LEU A 76 9.69 -13.40 9.96
C LEU A 76 10.09 -12.25 9.01
N TYR A 77 9.88 -11.00 9.45
CA TYR A 77 10.27 -9.84 8.66
C TYR A 77 11.78 -9.76 8.46
N LYS A 78 12.57 -10.10 9.49
CA LYS A 78 14.03 -10.21 9.35
C LYS A 78 14.40 -11.24 8.29
N GLU A 79 13.89 -12.47 8.42
CA GLU A 79 14.22 -13.55 7.48
C GLU A 79 13.90 -13.15 6.03
N LEU A 80 12.73 -12.56 5.78
CA LEU A 80 12.30 -12.15 4.45
C LEU A 80 13.10 -10.96 3.88
N LEU A 81 13.37 -9.95 4.73
CA LEU A 81 13.79 -8.63 4.26
C LEU A 81 15.28 -8.35 4.50
N PHE A 82 15.86 -8.81 5.62
CA PHE A 82 17.26 -8.53 5.96
C PHE A 82 17.90 -9.54 6.92
N GLN A 83 19.09 -10.01 6.55
CA GLN A 83 19.92 -10.88 7.38
C GLN A 83 21.28 -10.24 7.66
N ASP A 84 21.75 -10.36 8.91
CA ASP A 84 23.08 -9.89 9.35
C ASP A 84 23.40 -8.41 9.02
N GLY A 85 22.37 -7.56 8.95
CA GLY A 85 22.54 -6.13 8.66
C GLY A 85 22.52 -5.76 7.18
N THR A 86 22.34 -6.73 6.28
CA THR A 86 22.25 -6.53 4.83
C THR A 86 20.86 -6.89 4.31
N PRO A 87 20.36 -6.22 3.24
CA PRO A 87 19.13 -6.66 2.59
C PRO A 87 19.24 -8.11 2.09
N SER A 88 18.20 -8.90 2.33
CA SER A 88 18.13 -10.30 1.87
C SER A 88 17.82 -10.40 0.38
N LYS A 89 17.13 -9.38 -0.16
CA LYS A 89 16.68 -9.30 -1.56
C LYS A 89 16.99 -7.91 -2.10
N LEU A 90 17.34 -7.85 -3.39
CA LEU A 90 17.75 -6.62 -4.04
C LEU A 90 16.88 -6.33 -5.27
N ASN A 91 16.53 -5.06 -5.45
CA ASN A 91 15.98 -4.52 -6.68
C ASN A 91 17.07 -4.40 -7.78
N PRO A 92 16.69 -4.16 -9.06
CA PRO A 92 17.63 -4.10 -10.18
C PRO A 92 18.80 -3.10 -10.06
N ASN A 93 18.64 -2.02 -9.29
CA ASN A 93 19.73 -1.08 -8.99
C ASN A 93 20.69 -1.55 -7.88
N GLY A 94 20.47 -2.73 -7.30
CA GLY A 94 21.27 -3.28 -6.22
C GLY A 94 20.89 -2.79 -4.81
N CYS A 95 19.79 -2.06 -4.66
CA CYS A 95 19.26 -1.63 -3.37
C CYS A 95 18.34 -2.68 -2.76
N GLY A 96 18.19 -2.67 -1.43
CA GLY A 96 17.21 -3.52 -0.76
C GLY A 96 15.80 -3.30 -1.30
N ILE A 97 14.97 -4.33 -1.25
CA ILE A 97 13.55 -4.19 -1.58
C ILE A 97 12.84 -3.28 -0.59
N GLY A 98 11.85 -2.53 -1.06
CA GLY A 98 10.97 -1.74 -0.22
C GLY A 98 9.84 -2.57 0.38
N THR A 99 9.32 -2.16 1.53
CA THR A 99 8.15 -2.77 2.20
C THR A 99 7.48 -1.75 3.11
N THR A 100 6.16 -1.76 3.17
CA THR A 100 5.37 -0.89 4.04
C THR A 100 4.76 -1.67 5.20
N PHE A 101 4.92 -1.15 6.42
CA PHE A 101 4.25 -1.67 7.62
C PHE A 101 3.13 -0.72 8.02
N PHE A 102 1.88 -1.10 7.77
CA PHE A 102 0.70 -0.39 8.28
C PHE A 102 0.49 -0.82 9.73
N LEU A 103 1.10 -0.07 10.64
CA LEU A 103 1.22 -0.44 12.05
C LEU A 103 -0.05 -0.12 12.84
N SER A 104 -0.49 -0.98 13.75
CA SER A 104 -1.46 -0.64 14.80
C SER A 104 -0.78 -0.51 16.17
N HIS A 105 -1.32 0.32 17.08
CA HIS A 105 -0.63 0.60 18.37
C HIS A 105 -0.60 -0.63 19.29
N GLU A 106 -1.74 -1.27 19.48
CA GLU A 106 -1.89 -2.30 20.50
C GLU A 106 -0.92 -3.47 20.26
N PHE A 107 -0.22 -3.91 21.30
CA PHE A 107 0.81 -4.97 21.28
C PHE A 107 2.08 -4.70 20.45
N SER A 108 2.22 -3.54 19.80
CA SER A 108 3.43 -3.21 19.05
C SER A 108 4.66 -3.03 19.94
N ASN A 109 5.77 -3.63 19.54
CA ASN A 109 7.09 -3.43 20.11
C ASN A 109 7.82 -2.32 19.32
N TYR A 110 7.90 -1.11 19.89
CA TYR A 110 8.48 0.03 19.21
C TYR A 110 10.00 -0.03 19.01
N GLN A 111 10.70 -0.95 19.69
CA GLN A 111 12.10 -1.23 19.37
C GLN A 111 12.24 -1.91 18.00
N HIS A 112 11.33 -2.83 17.67
CA HIS A 112 11.32 -3.48 16.35
C HIS A 112 10.87 -2.51 15.27
N VAL A 113 9.85 -1.70 15.55
CA VAL A 113 9.41 -0.63 14.62
C VAL A 113 10.54 0.35 14.34
N HIS A 114 11.30 0.74 15.36
CA HIS A 114 12.48 1.59 15.20
C HIS A 114 13.56 0.93 14.31
N ASP A 115 13.90 -0.34 14.55
CA ASP A 115 14.88 -1.05 13.72
C ASP A 115 14.42 -1.21 12.27
N LEU A 116 13.13 -1.50 12.03
CA LEU A 116 12.57 -1.53 10.67
C LEU A 116 12.71 -0.17 9.98
N HIS A 117 12.35 0.92 10.65
CA HIS A 117 12.49 2.27 10.09
C HIS A 117 13.95 2.59 9.77
N LEU A 118 14.90 2.36 10.68
CA LEU A 118 16.32 2.67 10.45
C LEU A 118 16.95 1.85 9.32
N ARG A 119 16.32 0.75 8.91
CA ARG A 119 16.72 -0.06 7.74
C ARG A 119 16.12 0.43 6.43
N GLY A 120 15.30 1.47 6.46
CA GLY A 120 14.68 2.06 5.28
C GLY A 120 13.28 1.52 4.97
N TYR A 121 12.70 0.64 5.80
CA TYR A 121 11.32 0.20 5.59
C TYR A 121 10.34 1.30 5.99
N GLU A 122 9.24 1.39 5.24
CA GLU A 122 8.22 2.40 5.48
C GLU A 122 7.34 1.99 6.66
N ILE A 123 7.12 2.93 7.59
CA ILE A 123 6.13 2.81 8.65
C ILE A 123 4.96 3.74 8.32
N ALA A 124 3.76 3.19 8.21
CA ALA A 124 2.52 3.88 7.91
C ALA A 124 1.48 3.65 9.02
N SER A 125 0.46 4.50 9.06
CA SER A 125 -0.56 4.48 10.11
C SER A 125 -1.66 3.44 9.82
N HIS A 126 -1.99 2.59 10.80
CA HIS A 126 -3.13 1.67 10.78
C HIS A 126 -4.00 1.80 12.02
N SER A 127 -4.20 3.05 12.47
CA SER A 127 -4.92 3.46 13.69
C SER A 127 -4.26 3.08 15.02
N ILE A 128 -4.70 3.74 16.10
CA ILE A 128 -4.31 3.35 17.45
C ILE A 128 -5.08 2.07 17.83
N SER A 129 -6.40 2.12 17.74
CA SER A 129 -7.24 1.15 18.44
C SER A 129 -7.48 -0.14 17.67
N HIS A 130 -7.47 -0.09 16.33
CA HIS A 130 -7.93 -1.16 15.45
C HIS A 130 -9.27 -1.78 15.96
N ARG A 131 -10.13 -0.94 16.55
CA ARG A 131 -11.28 -1.41 17.32
C ARG A 131 -12.34 -2.10 16.46
N THR A 132 -12.97 -3.10 17.04
CA THR A 132 -14.15 -3.77 16.49
C THR A 132 -15.43 -3.17 17.09
N PRO A 133 -16.60 -3.31 16.42
CA PRO A 133 -16.83 -3.94 15.10
C PRO A 133 -16.42 -3.05 13.92
N VAL A 134 -16.42 -3.61 12.70
CA VAL A 134 -16.12 -2.88 11.44
C VAL A 134 -16.99 -1.62 11.30
N THR A 135 -18.29 -1.70 11.65
CA THR A 135 -19.24 -0.58 11.59
C THR A 135 -18.86 0.61 12.47
N HIS A 136 -17.89 0.45 13.37
CA HIS A 136 -17.30 1.57 14.08
C HIS A 136 -16.67 2.58 13.10
N TRP A 137 -15.99 2.10 12.07
CA TRP A 137 -15.21 2.90 11.12
C TRP A 137 -16.05 3.51 10.00
N GLU A 138 -17.23 2.94 9.72
CA GLU A 138 -18.12 3.32 8.61
C GLU A 138 -18.62 4.77 8.71
N ASP A 139 -18.93 5.24 9.92
CA ASP A 139 -19.50 6.57 10.17
C ASP A 139 -18.59 7.47 11.03
N LEU A 140 -17.28 7.16 11.07
CA LEU A 140 -16.34 7.87 11.94
C LEU A 140 -16.10 9.31 11.46
N PRO A 141 -16.39 10.35 12.26
CA PRO A 141 -16.13 11.74 11.86
C PRO A 141 -14.64 12.02 11.65
N ALA A 142 -14.29 12.97 10.79
CA ALA A 142 -12.89 13.29 10.46
C ALA A 142 -12.03 13.57 11.71
N ALA A 143 -12.60 14.23 12.73
CA ALA A 143 -11.89 14.49 13.98
C ALA A 143 -11.50 13.20 14.72
N ASP A 144 -12.38 12.19 14.72
CA ASP A 144 -12.12 10.91 15.38
C ASP A 144 -11.20 10.04 14.54
N VAL A 145 -11.30 10.11 13.20
CA VAL A 145 -10.30 9.52 12.30
C VAL A 145 -8.91 10.10 12.58
N ALA A 146 -8.79 11.41 12.78
CA ALA A 146 -7.51 12.04 13.09
C ALA A 146 -6.94 11.57 14.44
N LEU A 147 -7.78 11.41 15.46
CA LEU A 147 -7.36 10.86 16.75
C LEU A 147 -6.81 9.43 16.65
N GLU A 148 -7.29 8.65 15.68
CA GLU A 148 -6.80 7.31 15.39
C GLU A 148 -5.54 7.32 14.50
N MET A 149 -5.60 8.00 13.36
CA MET A 149 -4.55 7.92 12.33
C MET A 149 -3.36 8.82 12.64
N ASP A 150 -3.59 10.10 12.93
CA ASP A 150 -2.51 11.01 13.34
C ASP A 150 -2.06 10.72 14.78
N GLY A 151 -2.99 10.33 15.66
CA GLY A 151 -2.64 9.89 17.00
C GLY A 151 -1.61 8.75 17.00
N LEU A 152 -1.77 7.75 16.12
CA LEU A 152 -0.76 6.70 15.97
C LEU A 152 0.57 7.26 15.46
N ARG A 153 0.57 8.18 14.48
CA ARG A 153 1.80 8.83 14.01
C ARG A 153 2.56 9.49 15.17
N GLN A 154 1.85 10.14 16.08
CA GLN A 154 2.43 10.75 17.28
C GLN A 154 3.01 9.70 18.24
N ILE A 155 2.28 8.59 18.49
CA ILE A 155 2.74 7.47 19.32
C ILE A 155 4.03 6.87 18.74
N VAL A 156 4.04 6.53 17.44
CA VAL A 156 5.20 5.94 16.77
C VAL A 156 6.39 6.88 16.83
N ALA A 157 6.22 8.16 16.45
CA ALA A 157 7.29 9.13 16.44
C ALA A 157 7.97 9.25 17.82
N LYS A 158 7.17 9.23 18.89
CA LYS A 158 7.67 9.31 20.26
C LYS A 158 8.34 8.00 20.70
N PHE A 159 7.63 6.88 20.60
CA PHE A 159 8.03 5.64 21.26
C PHE A 159 8.93 4.74 20.42
N ALA A 160 8.94 4.89 19.09
CA ALA A 160 10.00 4.36 18.21
C ALA A 160 11.13 5.40 18.00
N ASN A 161 11.04 6.59 18.59
CA ASN A 161 12.10 7.60 18.60
C ASN A 161 12.65 8.01 17.22
N PHE A 162 11.77 8.22 16.23
CA PHE A 162 12.16 8.82 14.95
C PHE A 162 11.17 9.91 14.54
N ASN A 163 11.53 10.73 13.55
CA ASN A 163 10.70 11.88 13.17
C ASN A 163 9.37 11.40 12.54
N GLY A 164 8.24 11.81 13.11
CA GLY A 164 6.90 11.48 12.60
C GLY A 164 6.65 11.96 11.17
N SER A 165 7.42 12.92 10.63
CA SER A 165 7.31 13.35 9.23
C SER A 165 7.65 12.25 8.21
N TYR A 166 8.27 11.15 8.63
CA TYR A 166 8.48 9.97 7.78
C TYR A 166 7.22 9.12 7.63
N ILE A 167 6.22 9.27 8.50
CA ILE A 167 4.94 8.54 8.44
C ILE A 167 3.97 9.34 7.58
N LYS A 168 3.89 8.95 6.31
CA LYS A 168 3.17 9.69 5.26
C LYS A 168 1.89 9.00 4.78
N GLY A 169 1.78 7.71 5.03
CA GLY A 169 0.66 6.88 4.59
C GLY A 169 -0.28 6.47 5.70
N ALA A 170 -1.51 6.16 5.31
CA ALA A 170 -2.47 5.46 6.14
C ALA A 170 -3.16 4.34 5.39
N ARG A 171 -3.59 3.32 6.14
CA ARG A 171 -4.59 2.34 5.75
C ARG A 171 -5.57 2.21 6.90
N VAL A 172 -6.86 2.23 6.65
CA VAL A 172 -7.88 2.10 7.70
C VAL A 172 -8.07 0.62 8.09
N PRO A 173 -8.28 0.31 9.38
CA PRO A 173 -8.67 -1.03 9.82
C PRO A 173 -9.82 -1.62 9.01
N PHE A 174 -9.69 -2.91 8.69
CA PHE A 174 -10.68 -3.66 7.91
C PHE A 174 -10.98 -3.11 6.51
N LEU A 175 -10.16 -2.18 6.00
CA LEU A 175 -10.41 -1.44 4.75
C LEU A 175 -11.73 -0.64 4.74
N GLN A 176 -12.34 -0.45 5.90
CA GLN A 176 -13.59 0.31 6.07
C GLN A 176 -13.30 1.80 6.28
N THR A 177 -13.43 2.60 5.23
CA THR A 177 -13.34 4.07 5.35
C THR A 177 -14.67 4.67 5.82
N SER A 178 -14.65 5.93 6.27
CA SER A 178 -15.85 6.76 6.49
C SER A 178 -16.10 7.74 5.33
N GLY A 179 -15.76 7.33 4.11
CA GLY A 179 -15.88 8.16 2.91
C GLY A 179 -15.05 9.44 3.01
N ASP A 180 -15.66 10.57 2.67
CA ASP A 180 -14.96 11.87 2.65
C ASP A 180 -14.40 12.29 4.01
N GLU A 181 -15.03 11.89 5.13
CA GLU A 181 -14.55 12.20 6.49
C GLU A 181 -13.15 11.62 6.74
N TYR A 182 -12.90 10.39 6.28
CA TYR A 182 -11.61 9.73 6.43
C TYR A 182 -10.51 10.46 5.64
N TYR A 183 -10.78 10.79 4.38
CA TYR A 183 -9.80 11.47 3.53
C TYR A 183 -9.55 12.91 3.97
N GLN A 184 -10.60 13.62 4.41
CA GLN A 184 -10.47 14.95 4.99
C GLN A 184 -9.53 14.95 6.20
N ALA A 185 -9.69 13.98 7.11
CA ALA A 185 -8.82 13.84 8.26
C ALA A 185 -7.35 13.63 7.87
N LEU A 186 -7.10 12.77 6.87
CA LEU A 186 -5.74 12.50 6.40
C LEU A 186 -5.08 13.74 5.78
N VAL A 187 -5.81 14.45 4.91
CA VAL A 187 -5.33 15.69 4.25
C VAL A 187 -5.03 16.77 5.28
N GLU A 188 -5.96 17.05 6.20
CA GLU A 188 -5.80 18.08 7.23
C GLU A 188 -4.63 17.79 8.18
N ASN A 189 -4.22 16.52 8.29
CA ASN A 189 -3.10 16.07 9.10
C ASN A 189 -1.83 15.75 8.28
N ASN A 190 -1.71 16.24 7.04
CA ASN A 190 -0.51 16.10 6.20
C ASN A 190 -0.09 14.65 5.90
N PHE A 191 -1.03 13.71 5.84
CA PHE A 191 -0.80 12.46 5.13
C PHE A 191 -0.77 12.73 3.62
N ILE A 192 -0.02 11.92 2.88
CA ILE A 192 0.19 12.09 1.44
C ILE A 192 -0.62 11.07 0.63
N TYR A 193 -0.85 9.89 1.20
CA TYR A 193 -1.59 8.84 0.53
C TYR A 193 -2.46 8.00 1.48
N ASP A 194 -3.50 7.41 0.91
CA ASP A 194 -4.27 6.30 1.46
C ASP A 194 -4.06 5.04 0.61
N ALA A 195 -4.04 3.87 1.25
CA ALA A 195 -3.98 2.58 0.59
C ALA A 195 -5.09 1.62 1.06
N SER A 196 -6.32 2.11 1.26
CA SER A 196 -7.42 1.35 1.86
C SER A 196 -8.48 0.85 0.88
N ARG A 197 -8.55 1.38 -0.34
CA ARG A 197 -9.71 1.18 -1.23
C ARG A 197 -9.51 0.01 -2.20
N PRO A 198 -10.19 -1.14 -2.02
CA PRO A 198 -10.23 -2.20 -3.01
C PRO A 198 -11.02 -1.82 -4.26
N THR A 199 -10.62 -2.38 -5.39
CA THR A 199 -11.23 -2.17 -6.71
C THR A 199 -11.28 -3.47 -7.50
N ARG A 200 -12.45 -3.76 -8.07
CA ARG A 200 -12.62 -4.78 -9.13
C ARG A 200 -12.76 -4.13 -10.49
N THR A 201 -13.07 -2.83 -10.52
CA THR A 201 -13.07 -2.08 -11.76
C THR A 201 -11.64 -1.95 -12.25
N LEU A 202 -11.45 -2.14 -13.55
CA LEU A 202 -10.14 -2.15 -14.21
C LEU A 202 -9.18 -3.21 -13.65
N MET A 203 -9.66 -4.27 -12.99
CA MET A 203 -8.81 -5.31 -12.41
C MET A 203 -7.92 -5.99 -13.47
N ASP A 204 -8.43 -6.25 -14.67
CA ASP A 204 -7.66 -6.88 -15.76
C ASP A 204 -6.79 -5.86 -16.53
N GLN A 205 -7.22 -4.60 -16.59
CA GLN A 205 -6.46 -3.55 -17.27
C GLN A 205 -5.34 -2.98 -16.38
N GLY A 206 -5.52 -3.07 -15.06
CA GLY A 206 -4.73 -2.38 -14.06
C GLY A 206 -5.26 -0.98 -13.75
N LEU A 207 -5.25 -0.57 -12.48
CA LEU A 207 -5.51 0.80 -12.05
C LEU A 207 -4.27 1.36 -11.37
N TRP A 208 -3.71 2.42 -11.94
CA TRP A 208 -2.59 3.15 -11.33
C TRP A 208 -3.06 4.03 -10.15
N PRO A 209 -2.18 4.33 -9.18
CA PRO A 209 -2.47 5.33 -8.16
C PRO A 209 -2.91 6.66 -8.78
N PHE A 210 -3.86 7.34 -8.14
CA PHE A 210 -4.46 8.55 -8.67
C PHE A 210 -4.72 9.56 -7.56
N THR A 211 -5.08 10.79 -7.91
CA THR A 211 -5.48 11.82 -6.93
C THR A 211 -6.95 12.23 -7.09
N TYR A 212 -7.58 12.65 -6.00
CA TYR A 212 -8.98 13.09 -5.99
C TYR A 212 -9.12 14.57 -6.41
N GLU A 213 -8.79 14.95 -7.64
CA GLU A 213 -8.87 16.37 -8.05
C GLU A 213 -10.29 16.91 -8.24
N VAL A 214 -11.24 16.01 -8.48
CA VAL A 214 -12.65 16.32 -8.72
C VAL A 214 -13.52 15.42 -7.84
N ASP A 215 -14.82 15.70 -7.87
CA ASP A 215 -15.81 14.77 -7.35
C ASP A 215 -15.97 13.60 -8.34
N TYR A 216 -15.64 12.39 -7.87
CA TYR A 216 -15.74 11.13 -8.63
C TYR A 216 -17.00 10.33 -8.27
N SER A 217 -18.04 10.93 -7.66
CA SER A 217 -19.26 10.22 -7.26
C SER A 217 -19.97 9.50 -8.41
N GLU A 218 -19.84 10.02 -9.63
CA GLU A 218 -20.44 9.48 -10.86
C GLU A 218 -19.41 8.73 -11.72
N SER A 219 -18.23 8.37 -11.17
CA SER A 219 -17.23 7.61 -11.90
C SER A 219 -17.72 6.18 -12.15
N GLU A 220 -17.69 5.75 -13.41
CA GLU A 220 -17.90 4.35 -13.80
C GLU A 220 -16.60 3.52 -13.70
N PHE A 221 -15.46 4.15 -13.38
CA PHE A 221 -14.13 3.53 -13.36
C PHE A 221 -13.62 3.24 -11.94
N LEU A 222 -14.33 3.71 -10.93
CA LEU A 222 -13.98 3.56 -9.52
C LEU A 222 -15.16 2.95 -8.75
N ASP A 223 -15.18 1.62 -8.61
CA ASP A 223 -16.17 0.95 -7.77
C ASP A 223 -15.97 1.25 -6.28
N CYS A 224 -17.04 1.08 -5.52
CA CYS A 224 -17.00 1.11 -4.06
C CYS A 224 -17.43 -0.25 -3.51
N GLN A 225 -16.45 -1.10 -3.21
CA GLN A 225 -16.74 -2.43 -2.64
C GLN A 225 -17.14 -2.35 -1.17
N ILE A 226 -16.57 -1.39 -0.43
CA ILE A 226 -16.80 -1.18 1.01
C ILE A 226 -17.29 0.26 1.19
N GLU A 227 -18.60 0.43 1.21
CA GLU A 227 -19.24 1.73 1.42
C GLU A 227 -19.09 2.20 2.87
N PRO A 228 -19.00 3.52 3.14
CA PRO A 228 -18.95 4.61 2.15
C PRO A 228 -17.53 4.84 1.59
N CYS A 229 -17.42 5.08 0.28
CA CYS A 229 -16.17 5.55 -0.35
C CYS A 229 -16.10 7.07 -0.47
N ALA A 230 -14.88 7.62 -0.49
CA ALA A 230 -14.67 9.03 -0.78
C ALA A 230 -15.08 9.38 -2.22
N LYS A 231 -15.69 10.54 -2.33
CA LYS A 231 -16.12 11.17 -3.58
C LYS A 231 -15.17 12.29 -3.96
N GLY A 232 -14.60 12.99 -2.97
CA GLY A 232 -13.69 14.10 -3.19
C GLY A 232 -14.40 15.43 -3.46
N PRO A 233 -13.65 16.48 -3.84
CA PRO A 233 -12.21 16.46 -4.17
C PRO A 233 -11.28 16.55 -2.94
N PHE A 234 -10.15 15.85 -3.04
CA PHE A 234 -8.96 15.97 -2.19
C PHE A 234 -7.70 16.16 -3.06
N PRO A 235 -7.48 17.38 -3.59
CA PRO A 235 -6.35 17.67 -4.48
C PRO A 235 -5.01 17.29 -3.87
N LYS A 236 -4.10 16.73 -4.68
CA LYS A 236 -2.75 16.28 -4.27
C LYS A 236 -2.69 15.12 -3.27
N PHE A 237 -3.84 14.60 -2.83
CA PHE A 237 -3.88 13.44 -1.97
C PHE A 237 -4.00 12.17 -2.81
N TRP A 238 -3.07 11.24 -2.62
CA TRP A 238 -2.94 10.05 -3.46
C TRP A 238 -3.79 8.90 -2.92
N GLN A 239 -4.60 8.31 -3.78
CA GLN A 239 -5.15 6.98 -3.60
C GLN A 239 -4.21 5.95 -4.22
N VAL A 240 -3.75 5.01 -3.43
CA VAL A 240 -3.18 3.75 -3.92
C VAL A 240 -4.30 2.72 -3.91
N PRO A 241 -4.86 2.35 -5.08
CA PRO A 241 -5.94 1.38 -5.15
C PRO A 241 -5.41 0.00 -4.79
N ILE A 242 -6.22 -0.78 -4.07
CA ILE A 242 -5.98 -2.21 -3.88
C ILE A 242 -6.67 -2.92 -5.04
N VAL A 243 -5.93 -3.16 -6.13
CA VAL A 243 -6.46 -3.95 -7.24
C VAL A 243 -6.59 -5.39 -6.77
N ASP A 244 -7.82 -5.92 -6.74
CA ASP A 244 -8.08 -7.26 -6.21
C ASP A 244 -7.21 -8.31 -6.91
N LEU A 245 -6.74 -9.26 -6.10
CA LEU A 245 -6.13 -10.50 -6.54
C LEU A 245 -7.21 -11.47 -7.01
N VAL A 246 -6.84 -12.43 -7.84
CA VAL A 246 -7.67 -13.56 -8.23
C VAL A 246 -7.06 -14.83 -7.66
N ASP A 247 -7.80 -15.55 -6.84
CA ASP A 247 -7.34 -16.79 -6.23
C ASP A 247 -7.31 -17.96 -7.23
N THR A 248 -6.78 -19.12 -6.79
CA THR A 248 -6.61 -20.28 -7.67
C THR A 248 -7.93 -20.88 -8.19
N ASN A 249 -9.08 -20.48 -7.62
CA ASN A 249 -10.41 -20.89 -8.05
C ASN A 249 -11.16 -19.77 -8.80
N GLY A 250 -10.51 -18.62 -9.03
CA GLY A 250 -11.10 -17.48 -9.73
C GLY A 250 -11.90 -16.53 -8.84
N THR A 251 -11.74 -16.58 -7.51
CA THR A 251 -12.41 -15.67 -6.58
C THR A 251 -11.55 -14.43 -6.33
N GLU A 252 -12.18 -13.27 -6.30
CA GLU A 252 -11.52 -11.97 -6.12
C GLU A 252 -11.28 -11.69 -4.63
N CYS A 253 -10.12 -11.13 -4.29
CA CYS A 253 -9.75 -10.77 -2.92
C CYS A 253 -8.76 -9.61 -2.84
N ALA A 254 -9.01 -8.67 -1.93
CA ALA A 254 -8.15 -7.50 -1.73
C ALA A 254 -6.81 -7.82 -1.05
N MET A 255 -6.80 -8.80 -0.15
CA MET A 255 -5.64 -9.19 0.69
C MET A 255 -5.35 -10.68 0.51
N LEU A 256 -4.07 -11.07 0.52
CA LEU A 256 -3.63 -12.47 0.32
C LEU A 256 -4.25 -13.45 1.33
N ASP A 257 -4.47 -12.99 2.55
CA ASP A 257 -4.99 -13.79 3.66
C ASP A 257 -6.51 -13.74 3.80
N GLN A 258 -7.17 -12.90 3.01
CA GLN A 258 -8.63 -12.77 2.93
C GLN A 258 -9.22 -13.41 1.66
N CYS A 259 -8.39 -14.05 0.83
CA CYS A 259 -8.90 -14.85 -0.28
C CYS A 259 -9.71 -16.04 0.27
N ASP A 260 -10.95 -16.19 -0.23
CA ASP A 260 -11.87 -17.26 0.18
C ASP A 260 -11.22 -18.64 0.08
N ASN A 261 -10.44 -18.87 -0.98
CA ASN A 261 -9.65 -20.09 -1.14
C ASN A 261 -8.21 -19.86 -0.70
N ARG A 262 -8.02 -19.71 0.62
CA ARG A 262 -6.70 -19.57 1.23
C ARG A 262 -5.81 -20.77 0.85
N PRO A 263 -4.57 -20.55 0.38
CA PRO A 263 -3.67 -21.64 0.02
C PRO A 263 -3.36 -22.59 1.17
N GLU A 264 -3.73 -23.87 1.05
CA GLU A 264 -3.46 -24.93 2.02
C GLU A 264 -2.10 -25.62 1.79
N THR A 265 -1.46 -25.35 0.65
CA THR A 265 -0.14 -25.92 0.30
C THR A 265 0.78 -24.87 -0.32
N TYR A 266 2.10 -25.16 -0.30
CA TYR A 266 3.10 -24.36 -0.99
C TYR A 266 2.76 -24.17 -2.48
N ASP A 267 2.37 -25.25 -3.18
CA ASP A 267 2.07 -25.21 -4.61
C ASP A 267 0.88 -24.29 -4.93
N GLN A 268 -0.13 -24.25 -4.06
CA GLN A 268 -1.25 -23.32 -4.20
C GLN A 268 -0.81 -21.87 -3.93
N ALA A 269 0.04 -21.65 -2.92
CA ALA A 269 0.50 -20.33 -2.54
C ALA A 269 1.41 -19.71 -3.61
N ILE A 270 2.35 -20.49 -4.15
CA ILE A 270 3.25 -20.01 -5.21
C ILE A 270 2.47 -19.76 -6.51
N GLU A 271 1.47 -20.57 -6.82
CA GLU A 271 0.65 -20.39 -8.03
C GLU A 271 -0.27 -19.17 -7.91
N LEU A 272 -0.83 -18.90 -6.72
CA LEU A 272 -1.57 -17.66 -6.43
C LEU A 272 -0.73 -16.42 -6.76
N LEU A 273 0.51 -16.39 -6.29
CA LEU A 273 1.44 -15.27 -6.50
C LEU A 273 1.83 -15.13 -7.97
N ARG A 274 2.23 -16.24 -8.62
CA ARG A 274 2.61 -16.25 -10.05
C ARG A 274 1.45 -15.85 -10.97
N ASN A 275 0.23 -16.32 -10.70
CA ASN A 275 -0.94 -15.97 -11.51
C ASN A 275 -1.21 -14.47 -11.50
N ASN A 276 -1.23 -13.86 -10.31
CA ASN A 276 -1.49 -12.43 -10.19
C ASN A 276 -0.32 -11.59 -10.74
N PHE A 277 0.92 -12.06 -10.61
CA PHE A 277 2.06 -11.45 -11.29
C PHE A 277 1.93 -11.48 -12.81
N ARG A 278 1.66 -12.64 -13.43
CA ARG A 278 1.45 -12.73 -14.89
C ARG A 278 0.32 -11.83 -15.36
N ARG A 279 -0.79 -11.81 -14.61
CA ARG A 279 -1.94 -10.95 -14.91
C ARG A 279 -1.56 -9.47 -14.96
N MET A 280 -0.72 -8.99 -14.04
CA MET A 280 -0.26 -7.60 -14.04
C MET A 280 0.86 -7.34 -15.05
N TYR A 281 1.83 -8.25 -15.15
CA TYR A 281 3.07 -8.04 -15.89
C TYR A 281 2.92 -8.30 -17.40
N GLU A 282 2.26 -9.39 -17.77
CA GLU A 282 2.14 -9.87 -19.15
C GLU A 282 0.79 -9.49 -19.75
N GLU A 283 -0.26 -9.59 -18.95
CA GLU A 283 -1.63 -9.49 -19.43
C GLU A 283 -2.25 -8.13 -19.19
N SER A 284 -1.76 -7.27 -18.28
CA SER A 284 -2.41 -5.96 -18.07
C SER A 284 -2.01 -4.97 -19.16
N ALA A 285 -2.88 -3.99 -19.43
CA ALA A 285 -2.61 -3.00 -20.47
C ALA A 285 -1.38 -2.15 -20.13
N GLY A 286 -1.19 -1.80 -18.85
CA GLY A 286 -0.27 -0.73 -18.45
C GLY A 286 0.73 -1.05 -17.35
N ARG A 287 0.92 -2.31 -16.94
CA ARG A 287 1.83 -2.69 -15.83
C ARG A 287 1.56 -1.95 -14.52
N SER A 288 0.27 -1.79 -14.17
CA SER A 288 -0.07 -1.19 -12.87
C SER A 288 0.55 -1.99 -11.72
N PRO A 289 0.76 -1.37 -10.55
CA PRO A 289 1.41 -2.04 -9.43
C PRO A 289 0.63 -3.29 -8.98
N LEU A 290 1.33 -4.40 -8.76
CA LEU A 290 0.79 -5.59 -8.10
C LEU A 290 0.86 -5.39 -6.58
N GLY A 291 -0.30 -5.25 -5.94
CA GLY A 291 -0.38 -5.22 -4.49
C GLY A 291 -0.29 -6.61 -3.86
N LEU A 292 0.69 -6.82 -2.99
CA LEU A 292 0.79 -8.00 -2.12
C LEU A 292 0.60 -7.55 -0.68
N TYR A 293 -0.65 -7.40 -0.28
CA TYR A 293 -1.06 -6.93 1.04
C TYR A 293 -1.50 -8.13 1.89
N THR A 294 -1.02 -8.21 3.14
CA THR A 294 -1.29 -9.36 4.01
C THR A 294 -1.04 -9.02 5.49
N HIS A 295 -1.40 -9.95 6.37
CA HIS A 295 -1.08 -9.92 7.79
C HIS A 295 -0.05 -11.00 8.13
N ALA A 296 0.64 -10.85 9.25
CA ALA A 296 1.59 -11.87 9.71
C ALA A 296 0.92 -13.25 9.96
N SER A 297 -0.38 -13.26 10.24
CA SER A 297 -1.19 -14.47 10.42
C SER A 297 -1.22 -15.36 9.16
N TRP A 298 -0.88 -14.82 7.98
CA TRP A 298 -0.77 -15.59 6.76
C TRP A 298 0.40 -16.59 6.76
N PHE A 299 1.38 -16.37 7.65
CA PHE A 299 2.65 -17.14 7.72
C PHE A 299 2.80 -17.99 8.99
N LEU A 300 1.93 -17.81 9.97
CA LEU A 300 2.07 -18.42 11.29
C LEU A 300 1.34 -19.75 11.41
N GLY A 301 1.79 -20.60 12.34
CA GLY A 301 1.12 -21.87 12.66
C GLY A 301 1.23 -22.88 11.51
N GLU A 302 0.09 -23.35 11.01
CA GLU A 302 0.03 -24.33 9.91
C GLU A 302 0.26 -23.70 8.52
N TRP A 303 0.39 -22.37 8.44
CA TRP A 303 0.49 -21.63 7.18
C TRP A 303 1.92 -21.25 6.80
N THR A 304 2.94 -21.86 7.43
CA THR A 304 4.35 -21.54 7.16
C THR A 304 4.78 -21.81 5.71
N HIS A 305 4.06 -22.66 4.98
CA HIS A 305 4.29 -22.87 3.55
C HIS A 305 4.03 -21.61 2.70
N ASN A 306 3.14 -20.72 3.14
CA ASN A 306 2.89 -19.44 2.48
C ASN A 306 4.11 -18.51 2.56
N PHE A 307 4.85 -18.56 3.67
CA PHE A 307 6.06 -17.77 3.85
C PHE A 307 7.15 -18.24 2.88
N ALA A 308 7.36 -19.56 2.80
CA ALA A 308 8.28 -20.15 1.83
C ALA A 308 7.90 -19.79 0.38
N ALA A 309 6.60 -19.87 0.05
CA ALA A 309 6.12 -19.50 -1.29
C ALA A 309 6.33 -18.02 -1.61
N LEU A 310 6.03 -17.10 -0.68
CA LEU A 310 6.30 -15.67 -0.88
C LEU A 310 7.80 -15.40 -1.05
N ASN A 311 8.64 -16.01 -0.20
CA ASN A 311 10.07 -15.86 -0.28
C ASN A 311 10.62 -16.29 -1.65
N ASP A 312 10.23 -17.48 -2.10
CA ASP A 312 10.67 -18.06 -3.38
C ASP A 312 10.10 -17.30 -4.58
N PHE A 313 8.85 -16.82 -4.51
CA PHE A 313 8.26 -15.97 -5.54
C PHE A 313 9.03 -14.66 -5.71
N LEU A 314 9.38 -13.99 -4.61
CA LEU A 314 10.17 -12.76 -4.68
C LEU A 314 11.57 -13.03 -5.26
N ASP A 315 12.22 -14.13 -4.87
CA ASP A 315 13.51 -14.53 -5.45
C ASP A 315 13.38 -14.83 -6.96
N GLU A 316 12.31 -15.51 -7.36
CA GLU A 316 12.02 -15.84 -8.75
C GLU A 316 11.86 -14.57 -9.61
N VAL A 317 11.02 -13.62 -9.19
CA VAL A 317 10.76 -12.43 -10.00
C VAL A 317 11.97 -11.49 -10.04
N LEU A 318 12.67 -11.29 -8.92
CA LEU A 318 13.84 -10.42 -8.86
C LEU A 318 15.07 -11.00 -9.58
N THR A 319 15.15 -12.34 -9.71
CA THR A 319 16.23 -12.99 -10.45
C THR A 319 15.98 -13.01 -11.96
N ASN A 320 14.73 -13.17 -12.38
CA ASN A 320 14.40 -13.43 -13.78
C ASN A 320 13.97 -12.18 -14.57
N TYR A 321 13.65 -11.07 -13.91
CA TYR A 321 13.18 -9.84 -14.55
C TYR A 321 13.99 -8.63 -14.09
N ASP A 322 14.58 -7.90 -15.04
CA ASP A 322 15.38 -6.69 -14.79
C ASP A 322 14.53 -5.40 -14.77
N ASP A 323 13.22 -5.54 -14.94
CA ASP A 323 12.22 -4.48 -14.93
C ASP A 323 11.16 -4.65 -13.84
N VAL A 324 11.36 -5.56 -12.88
CA VAL A 324 10.50 -5.76 -11.72
C VAL A 324 11.13 -5.16 -10.46
N TRP A 325 10.33 -4.39 -9.72
CA TRP A 325 10.75 -3.65 -8.54
C TRP A 325 9.82 -3.92 -7.37
N VAL A 326 10.35 -4.41 -6.26
CA VAL A 326 9.61 -4.55 -5.00
C VAL A 326 9.82 -3.30 -4.17
N VAL A 327 8.75 -2.53 -3.95
CA VAL A 327 8.81 -1.20 -3.36
C VAL A 327 7.79 -1.04 -2.23
N SER A 328 8.07 -0.11 -1.33
CA SER A 328 7.08 0.42 -0.40
C SER A 328 6.05 1.28 -1.14
N VAL A 329 4.91 1.51 -0.51
CA VAL A 329 3.86 2.40 -1.02
C VAL A 329 4.40 3.83 -1.18
N GLY A 330 5.18 4.33 -0.22
CA GLY A 330 5.80 5.65 -0.30
C GLY A 330 6.79 5.80 -1.47
N GLU A 331 7.58 4.76 -1.77
CA GLU A 331 8.46 4.74 -2.94
C GLU A 331 7.68 4.68 -4.26
N LEU A 332 6.58 3.92 -4.31
CA LEU A 332 5.66 3.95 -5.45
C LEU A 332 5.11 5.36 -5.65
N ILE A 333 4.61 6.03 -4.61
CA ILE A 333 4.11 7.41 -4.71
C ILE A 333 5.21 8.38 -5.15
N LYS A 334 6.45 8.23 -4.65
CA LYS A 334 7.60 9.03 -5.11
C LYS A 334 7.83 8.84 -6.62
N TRP A 335 7.75 7.61 -7.12
CA TRP A 335 7.83 7.34 -8.56
C TRP A 335 6.62 7.88 -9.33
N MET A 336 5.41 7.81 -8.79
CA MET A 336 4.21 8.38 -9.42
C MET A 336 4.30 9.90 -9.60
N GLN A 337 4.98 10.58 -8.68
CA GLN A 337 5.21 12.02 -8.73
C GLN A 337 6.28 12.41 -9.76
N GLU A 338 7.23 11.52 -10.03
CA GLU A 338 8.29 11.71 -11.04
C GLU A 338 8.56 10.38 -11.77
N PRO A 339 7.69 9.98 -12.73
CA PRO A 339 7.81 8.69 -13.40
C PRO A 339 9.10 8.59 -14.20
N LEU A 340 9.90 7.58 -13.89
CA LEU A 340 11.15 7.27 -14.58
C LEU A 340 11.03 5.95 -15.34
N PRO A 341 11.53 5.86 -16.59
CA PRO A 341 11.58 4.60 -17.30
C PRO A 341 12.60 3.64 -16.65
N ASN A 342 12.38 2.34 -16.80
CA ASN A 342 13.14 1.30 -16.13
C ASN A 342 14.67 1.43 -16.31
N ASP A 343 15.11 1.75 -17.52
CA ASP A 343 16.53 1.90 -17.86
C ASP A 343 17.22 3.03 -17.09
N ILE A 344 16.48 4.05 -16.63
CA ILE A 344 17.01 5.10 -15.77
C ILE A 344 17.01 4.64 -14.31
N MET A 345 15.96 3.96 -13.85
CA MET A 345 15.84 3.48 -12.48
C MET A 345 16.99 2.54 -12.06
N THR A 346 17.42 1.65 -12.96
CA THR A 346 18.55 0.73 -12.71
C THR A 346 19.86 1.44 -12.38
N SER A 347 19.99 2.72 -12.71
CA SER A 347 21.18 3.55 -12.47
C SER A 347 21.08 4.45 -11.24
N LEU A 348 19.94 4.44 -10.54
CA LEU A 348 19.74 5.26 -9.34
C LEU A 348 20.46 4.67 -8.14
N ASP A 349 21.17 5.52 -7.41
CA ASP A 349 21.75 5.18 -6.12
C ASP A 349 20.64 4.87 -5.09
N CYS A 350 20.97 4.06 -4.10
CA CYS A 350 20.05 3.80 -2.98
C CYS A 350 19.81 5.09 -2.18
N ASP A 351 18.59 5.24 -1.68
CA ASP A 351 18.27 6.32 -0.75
C ASP A 351 19.15 6.22 0.51
N ASP A 352 19.56 7.37 1.04
CA ASP A 352 20.31 7.43 2.29
C ASP A 352 19.49 6.80 3.43
N PRO A 353 20.13 6.02 4.33
CA PRO A 353 19.42 5.47 5.46
C PRO A 353 18.84 6.58 6.34
N PRO A 354 17.69 6.37 7.00
CA PRO A 354 17.13 7.36 7.89
C PRO A 354 18.13 7.77 8.99
N PRO A 355 18.06 9.02 9.48
CA PRO A 355 18.96 9.50 10.51
C PRO A 355 18.93 8.58 11.75
N ALA A 356 20.11 8.07 12.12
CA ALA A 356 20.23 7.19 13.26
C ALA A 356 19.77 7.90 14.55
N THR A 357 19.00 7.17 15.35
CA THR A 357 18.50 7.60 16.65
C THR A 357 18.70 6.45 17.64
N ASP A 358 18.79 6.76 18.94
CA ASP A 358 18.99 5.73 19.96
C ASP A 358 17.67 5.03 20.32
N CYS A 359 17.73 3.76 20.67
CA CYS A 359 16.58 3.03 21.20
C CYS A 359 16.97 2.16 22.40
N ALA A 360 16.42 2.48 23.58
CA ALA A 360 16.76 1.78 24.82
C ALA A 360 16.03 0.43 25.01
N GLY A 361 14.90 0.21 24.31
CA GLY A 361 14.11 -1.03 24.42
C GLY A 361 13.57 -1.27 25.83
N LEU A 362 12.90 -0.27 26.41
CA LEU A 362 12.33 -0.32 27.75
C LEU A 362 10.96 -0.99 27.74
N PHE A 363 10.77 -2.02 28.58
CA PHE A 363 9.45 -2.59 28.83
C PHE A 363 8.62 -1.64 29.71
N CYS A 364 7.45 -1.22 29.20
CA CYS A 364 6.55 -0.28 29.85
C CYS A 364 5.22 -0.98 30.20
N GLY A 365 4.93 -1.05 31.50
CA GLY A 365 3.73 -1.68 32.04
C GLY A 365 3.95 -2.25 33.45
N PRO A 366 2.93 -2.86 34.06
CA PRO A 366 1.59 -3.03 33.50
C PRO A 366 0.80 -1.73 33.51
N TYR A 367 0.11 -1.45 32.41
CA TYR A 367 -0.99 -0.49 32.35
C TYR A 367 -2.32 -1.25 32.24
N PHE A 368 -3.43 -0.53 32.38
CA PHE A 368 -4.75 -1.11 32.26
C PHE A 368 -5.63 -0.27 31.33
N LEU A 369 -6.18 -0.91 30.31
CA LEU A 369 -7.16 -0.33 29.39
C LEU A 369 -8.39 -1.24 29.40
N ASP A 370 -9.56 -0.68 29.69
CA ASP A 370 -10.83 -1.42 29.82
C ASP A 370 -10.78 -2.66 30.74
N GLY A 371 -9.94 -2.59 31.78
CA GLY A 371 -9.76 -3.66 32.77
C GLY A 371 -8.80 -4.77 32.33
N GLU A 372 -8.23 -4.68 31.14
CA GLU A 372 -7.23 -5.61 30.65
C GLU A 372 -5.82 -5.03 30.76
N GLU A 373 -4.85 -5.90 31.04
CA GLU A 373 -3.45 -5.51 31.11
C GLU A 373 -2.94 -5.14 29.71
N ARG A 374 -2.20 -4.03 29.65
CA ARG A 374 -1.46 -3.59 28.46
C ARG A 374 -0.02 -3.30 28.83
N ASN A 375 0.86 -3.64 27.91
CA ASN A 375 2.28 -3.34 27.98
C ASN A 375 2.81 -3.14 26.56
N PHE A 376 3.94 -2.46 26.46
CA PHE A 376 4.64 -2.29 25.20
C PHE A 376 6.13 -2.03 25.46
N VAL A 377 6.95 -2.18 24.42
CA VAL A 377 8.37 -1.85 24.48
C VAL A 377 8.59 -0.49 23.82
N SER A 378 9.31 0.40 24.50
CA SER A 378 9.58 1.76 24.05
C SER A 378 11.08 2.03 23.86
N CYS A 379 11.43 2.83 22.86
CA CYS A 379 12.78 3.38 22.71
C CYS A 379 13.10 4.47 23.73
N VAL A 380 12.09 5.11 24.31
CA VAL A 380 12.21 6.23 25.25
C VAL A 380 11.63 5.88 26.62
N ALA A 381 11.73 6.81 27.58
CA ALA A 381 11.19 6.62 28.92
C ALA A 381 9.69 6.28 28.90
N CYS A 382 9.29 5.33 29.74
CA CYS A 382 7.91 4.88 29.82
C CYS A 382 6.95 6.02 30.20
N PRO A 383 5.78 6.10 29.55
CA PRO A 383 4.74 7.07 29.87
C PRO A 383 4.07 6.77 31.22
N ARG A 384 3.27 7.71 31.72
CA ARG A 384 2.51 7.52 32.98
C ARG A 384 1.30 6.65 32.77
N GLU A 385 0.65 6.79 31.63
CA GLU A 385 -0.52 6.03 31.21
C GLU A 385 -0.22 5.28 29.91
N TYR A 386 -1.05 4.28 29.59
CA TYR A 386 -0.95 3.63 28.28
C TYR A 386 -1.34 4.64 27.20
N PRO A 387 -0.47 4.91 26.19
CA PRO A 387 -0.83 5.77 25.08
C PRO A 387 -2.08 5.25 24.39
N TRP A 388 -3.03 6.13 24.10
CA TRP A 388 -4.29 5.71 23.48
C TRP A 388 -4.96 6.83 22.69
N VAL A 389 -6.12 6.55 22.11
CA VAL A 389 -6.96 7.52 21.41
C VAL A 389 -7.25 8.71 22.33
N GLY A 390 -6.84 9.90 21.90
CA GLY A 390 -6.98 11.14 22.68
C GLY A 390 -5.91 11.38 23.76
N ASN A 391 -5.02 10.42 24.03
CA ASN A 391 -3.83 10.58 24.89
C ASN A 391 -2.60 9.88 24.25
N PRO A 392 -2.15 10.31 23.06
CA PRO A 392 -1.10 9.61 22.31
C PRO A 392 0.28 9.69 22.96
N ASP A 393 0.48 10.58 23.94
CA ASP A 393 1.75 10.72 24.63
C ASP A 393 1.77 10.04 26.01
N GLY A 394 0.62 9.55 26.49
CA GLY A 394 0.46 8.77 27.72
C GLY A 394 0.82 9.55 29.00
N GLN A 395 0.47 10.84 29.06
CA GLN A 395 0.82 11.71 30.20
C GLN A 395 -0.20 11.79 31.31
#